data_AF-A0A956SS64-F1
#
_entry.id   AF-A0A956SS64-F1
#
_cell.length_a   1.000
_cell.length_b   1.000
_cell.length_c   1.000
_cell.angle_alpha   90.00
_cell.angle_beta   90.00
_cell.angle_gamma   90.00
#
_symmetry.space_group_name_H-M   'P 1'
#
loop_
_entity.id
_entity.type
_entity.pdbx_description
1 polymer ?
#
loop_
_entity_poly.entity_id
_entity_poly.type
_entity_poly.pdbx_seq_one_letter_code
_entity_poly.pdbx_strand_id
1 'polypeptide(L)'
;EARVKQVVAAGGFLVLALFALGASGVLTFDPVSLGSSMAIVLLGIAVVFFATVLLDRGLSGQERKQVVVILVLFLAAAVFWAAFEQAPTSLNLFARDFTDRAMGGWEIPATWFQSVNSFFIIVLAPVFAALWTMLGKRDRDLSSPAKFTWGLIFAGLGFALMIIPANAIVASGGSLLVSPWWLVGSYFLQTMGELSLSPVGLSSMTKLSPRKYVGQMMGIWFLATSVGNLIAGLVGGRVDPENLQQTPELFTFTAGFLFVSAIVLALLIIPIRRMMGTKH
;
A
#
# COMPACT_ATOMS: atom_id res chain seq x y z
N GLU A 1 32.63 12.91 -20.12
CA GLU A 1 32.38 11.52 -20.58
C GLU A 1 33.18 10.45 -19.82
N ALA A 2 34.51 10.54 -19.74
CA ALA A 2 35.36 9.54 -19.06
C ALA A 2 35.01 9.31 -17.57
N ARG A 3 34.71 10.38 -16.82
CA ARG A 3 34.32 10.30 -15.40
C ARG A 3 32.98 9.57 -15.19
N VAL A 4 32.06 9.71 -16.13
CA VAL A 4 30.77 9.00 -16.10
C VAL A 4 30.99 7.51 -16.38
N LYS A 5 31.80 7.17 -17.39
CA LYS A 5 32.15 5.77 -17.69
C LYS A 5 32.86 5.09 -16.52
N GLN A 6 33.75 5.80 -15.82
CA GLN A 6 34.43 5.30 -14.62
C GLN A 6 33.47 5.08 -13.44
N VAL A 7 32.55 6.01 -13.18
CA VAL A 7 31.56 5.86 -12.11
C VAL A 7 30.61 4.70 -12.39
N VAL A 8 30.15 4.55 -13.65
CA VAL A 8 29.30 3.44 -14.07
C VAL A 8 30.04 2.10 -13.97
N ALA A 9 31.30 2.04 -14.41
CA ALA A 9 32.11 0.83 -14.31
C ALA A 9 32.39 0.45 -12.85
N ALA A 10 32.71 1.43 -11.99
CA ALA A 10 32.92 1.20 -10.56
C ALA A 10 31.63 0.73 -9.87
N GLY A 11 30.48 1.34 -10.18
CA GLY A 11 29.18 0.92 -9.67
C GLY A 11 28.81 -0.49 -10.13
N GLY A 12 29.01 -0.80 -11.41
CA GLY A 12 28.78 -2.14 -11.95
C GLY A 12 29.69 -3.20 -11.32
N PHE A 13 30.97 -2.88 -11.12
CA PHE A 13 31.89 -3.76 -10.41
C PHE A 13 31.48 -3.98 -8.95
N LEU A 14 31.01 -2.95 -8.26
CA LEU A 14 30.52 -3.06 -6.89
C LEU A 14 29.31 -4.00 -6.79
N VAL A 15 28.35 -3.86 -7.71
CA VAL A 15 27.17 -4.74 -7.77
C VAL A 15 27.56 -6.19 -8.05
N LEU A 16 28.46 -6.42 -9.01
CA LEU A 16 28.96 -7.76 -9.33
C LEU A 16 29.74 -8.38 -8.17
N ALA A 17 30.55 -7.59 -7.47
CA ALA A 17 31.30 -8.04 -6.30
C ALA A 17 30.35 -8.41 -5.15
N LEU A 18 29.33 -7.59 -4.86
CA LEU A 18 28.30 -7.89 -3.85
C LEU A 18 27.51 -9.15 -4.22
N PHE A 19 27.16 -9.32 -5.49
CA PHE A 19 26.49 -10.53 -5.98
C PHE A 19 27.37 -11.77 -5.83
N ALA A 20 28.64 -11.71 -6.23
CA ALA A 20 29.59 -12.82 -6.11
C ALA A 20 29.86 -13.20 -4.64
N LEU A 21 29.94 -12.21 -3.75
CA LEU A 21 30.08 -12.41 -2.30
C LEU A 21 28.81 -12.99 -1.65
N GLY A 22 27.63 -12.61 -2.14
CA GLY A 22 26.37 -13.22 -1.73
C GLY A 22 26.23 -14.67 -2.23
N ALA A 23 26.58 -14.92 -3.49
CA ALA A 23 26.53 -16.24 -4.11
C ALA A 23 27.55 -17.23 -3.53
N SER A 24 28.70 -16.74 -3.05
CA SER A 24 29.72 -17.56 -2.38
C SER A 24 29.38 -17.89 -0.93
N GLY A 25 28.28 -17.35 -0.39
CA GLY A 25 27.87 -17.53 1.01
C GLY A 25 28.76 -16.80 2.03
N VAL A 26 29.73 -16.00 1.57
CA VAL A 26 30.58 -15.16 2.44
C VAL A 26 29.76 -14.01 3.03
N LEU A 27 28.84 -13.45 2.24
CA LEU A 27 27.80 -12.54 2.72
C LEU A 27 26.49 -13.31 2.86
N THR A 28 26.15 -13.71 4.07
CA THR A 28 24.81 -14.21 4.40
C THR A 28 23.89 -13.01 4.68
N PHE A 29 22.97 -12.74 3.77
CA PHE A 29 21.92 -11.75 4.01
C PHE A 29 20.73 -12.44 4.64
N ASP A 30 20.40 -12.09 5.88
CA ASP A 30 19.06 -12.37 6.40
C ASP A 30 18.07 -11.40 5.73
N PRO A 31 17.15 -11.89 4.87
CA PRO A 31 16.20 -11.04 4.17
C PRO A 31 15.28 -10.27 5.14
N VAL A 32 14.99 -10.84 6.32
CA VAL A 32 14.11 -10.22 7.31
C VAL A 32 14.81 -9.05 8.00
N SER A 33 16.04 -9.25 8.47
CA SER A 33 16.87 -8.18 9.04
C SER A 33 17.15 -7.06 8.03
N LEU A 34 17.47 -7.41 6.79
CA LEU A 34 17.67 -6.44 5.72
C LEU A 34 16.40 -5.63 5.44
N GLY A 35 15.26 -6.32 5.25
CA GLY A 35 13.98 -5.67 5.00
C GLY A 35 13.55 -4.75 6.16
N SER A 36 13.75 -5.19 7.40
CA SER A 36 13.45 -4.41 8.61
C SER A 36 14.34 -3.15 8.71
N SER A 37 15.64 -3.30 8.43
CA SER A 37 16.58 -2.18 8.40
C SER A 37 16.23 -1.18 7.32
N MET A 38 15.87 -1.65 6.12
CA MET A 38 15.42 -0.78 5.03
C MET A 38 14.14 -0.04 5.38
N ALA A 39 13.17 -0.69 6.02
CA ALA A 39 11.93 -0.04 6.47
C ALA A 39 12.24 1.12 7.44
N ILE A 40 13.15 0.91 8.40
CA ILE A 40 13.61 1.95 9.33
C ILE A 40 14.27 3.11 8.57
N VAL A 41 15.15 2.81 7.60
CA VAL A 41 15.83 3.82 6.79
C VAL A 41 14.84 4.65 5.98
N LEU A 42 13.88 4.01 5.28
CA LEU A 42 12.88 4.73 4.47
C LEU A 42 11.97 5.59 5.34
N LEU A 43 11.53 5.09 6.49
CA LEU A 43 10.75 5.87 7.47
C LEU A 43 11.58 7.03 8.02
N GLY A 44 12.86 6.81 8.34
CA GLY A 44 13.78 7.85 8.77
C GLY A 44 13.94 8.96 7.73
N ILE A 45 14.10 8.60 6.45
CA ILE A 45 14.14 9.56 5.33
C ILE A 45 12.84 10.36 5.27
N ALA A 46 11.68 9.72 5.38
CA ALA A 46 10.40 10.41 5.38
C ALA A 46 10.30 11.42 6.54
N VAL A 47 10.68 11.00 7.76
CA VAL A 47 10.65 11.86 8.96
C VAL A 47 11.58 13.06 8.80
N VAL A 48 12.83 12.83 8.38
CA VAL A 48 13.80 13.92 8.15
C VAL A 48 13.32 14.86 7.05
N PHE A 49 12.77 14.32 5.96
CA PHE A 49 12.22 15.12 4.88
C PHE A 49 11.08 16.02 5.37
N PHE A 50 10.06 15.46 6.02
CA PHE A 50 8.94 16.26 6.52
C PHE A 50 9.38 17.28 7.58
N ALA A 51 10.31 16.92 8.47
CA ALA A 51 10.87 17.85 9.44
C ALA A 51 11.61 19.02 8.76
N THR A 52 12.48 18.73 7.79
CA THR A 52 13.24 19.78 7.08
C THR A 52 12.33 20.72 6.29
N VAL A 53 11.29 20.18 5.63
CA VAL A 53 10.33 21.02 4.89
C VAL A 53 9.48 21.86 5.85
N LEU A 54 8.95 21.27 6.94
CA LEU A 54 8.11 22.01 7.90
C LEU A 54 8.88 23.10 8.65
N LEU A 55 10.19 22.93 8.84
CA LEU A 55 11.08 23.92 9.46
C LEU A 55 11.59 24.97 8.48
N ASP A 56 11.31 24.86 7.17
CA ASP A 56 11.72 25.87 6.19
C ASP A 56 11.06 27.22 6.50
N ARG A 57 11.89 28.22 6.81
CA ARG A 57 11.47 29.59 7.10
C ARG A 57 10.98 30.33 5.85
N GLY A 58 11.27 29.82 4.66
CA GLY A 58 10.79 30.35 3.39
C GLY A 58 9.35 29.98 3.05
N LEU A 59 8.72 29.05 3.79
CA LEU A 59 7.33 28.67 3.56
C LEU A 59 6.36 29.63 4.26
N SER A 60 5.34 30.04 3.51
CA SER A 60 4.19 30.76 4.07
C SER A 60 3.40 29.90 5.06
N GLY A 61 2.61 30.55 5.93
CA GLY A 61 1.75 29.83 6.88
C GLY A 61 0.73 28.91 6.20
N GLN A 62 0.31 29.23 4.97
CA GLN A 62 -0.59 28.40 4.17
C GLN A 62 0.14 27.18 3.58
N GLU A 63 1.33 27.36 3.02
CA GLU A 63 2.14 26.25 2.50
C GLU A 63 2.47 25.24 3.60
N ARG A 64 2.79 25.70 4.82
CA ARG A 64 3.04 24.80 5.95
C ARG A 64 1.83 23.93 6.29
N LYS A 65 0.63 24.52 6.30
CA LYS A 65 -0.62 23.76 6.50
C LYS A 65 -0.81 22.72 5.40
N GLN A 66 -0.53 23.05 4.15
CA GLN A 66 -0.62 22.12 3.03
C GLN A 66 0.40 20.97 3.13
N VAL A 67 1.62 21.24 3.61
CA VAL A 67 2.62 20.20 3.90
C VAL A 67 2.13 19.26 5.02
N VAL A 68 1.48 19.78 6.06
CA VAL A 68 0.86 18.94 7.11
C VAL A 68 -0.24 18.07 6.51
N VAL A 69 -1.06 18.59 5.60
CA VAL A 69 -2.06 17.78 4.87
C VAL A 69 -1.39 16.67 4.06
N ILE A 70 -0.32 16.98 3.34
CA ILE A 70 0.47 16.00 2.59
C ILE A 70 1.01 14.91 3.53
N LEU A 71 1.54 15.26 4.70
CA LEU A 71 2.02 14.29 5.69
C LEU A 71 0.91 13.32 6.12
N VAL A 72 -0.28 13.83 6.44
CA VAL A 72 -1.42 12.98 6.83
C VAL A 72 -1.83 12.05 5.68
N LEU A 73 -1.89 12.56 4.45
CA LEU A 73 -2.21 11.76 3.27
C LEU A 73 -1.11 10.72 2.96
N PHE A 74 0.16 11.06 3.18
CA PHE A 74 1.29 10.15 3.05
C PHE A 74 1.18 8.98 4.02
N LEU A 75 0.88 9.25 5.30
CA LEU A 75 0.68 8.20 6.29
C LEU A 75 -0.50 7.29 5.93
N ALA A 76 -1.64 7.88 5.55
CA ALA A 76 -2.80 7.12 5.09
C ALA A 76 -2.49 6.25 3.85
N ALA A 77 -1.72 6.78 2.89
CA ALA A 77 -1.28 6.02 1.73
C ALA A 77 -0.33 4.88 2.11
N ALA A 78 0.62 5.11 3.02
CA ALA A 78 1.54 4.08 3.48
C ALA A 78 0.79 2.90 4.13
N VAL A 79 -0.24 3.19 4.94
CA VAL A 79 -1.11 2.15 5.53
C VAL A 79 -1.89 1.40 4.45
N PHE A 80 -2.48 2.13 3.49
CA PHE A 80 -3.22 1.50 2.39
C PHE A 80 -2.33 0.56 1.57
N TRP A 81 -1.15 1.04 1.14
CA TRP A 81 -0.22 0.24 0.34
C TRP A 81 0.38 -0.92 1.14
N ALA A 82 0.61 -0.77 2.44
CA ALA A 82 1.07 -1.88 3.28
C ALA A 82 0.07 -3.06 3.35
N ALA A 83 -1.22 -2.79 3.14
CA ALA A 83 -2.24 -3.82 3.04
C ALA A 83 -2.40 -4.32 1.60
N PHE A 84 -2.55 -3.39 0.66
CA PHE A 84 -2.79 -3.68 -0.75
C PHE A 84 -1.65 -4.51 -1.37
N GLU A 85 -0.40 -4.21 -1.01
CA GLU A 85 0.80 -4.90 -1.50
C GLU A 85 1.02 -6.28 -0.85
N GLN A 86 0.08 -6.76 -0.02
CA GLN A 86 0.06 -8.15 0.43
C GLN A 86 -0.56 -9.10 -0.61
N ALA A 87 -1.10 -8.55 -1.71
CA ALA A 87 -1.56 -9.29 -2.88
C ALA A 87 -0.53 -10.31 -3.41
N PRO A 88 0.73 -9.92 -3.70
CA PRO A 88 1.77 -10.86 -4.13
C PRO A 88 2.38 -11.71 -3.00
N THR A 89 2.15 -11.35 -1.73
CA THR A 89 2.72 -12.05 -0.57
C THR A 89 1.66 -12.88 0.15
N SER A 90 1.04 -12.36 1.22
CA SER A 90 0.09 -13.09 2.08
C SER A 90 -1.06 -13.71 1.30
N LEU A 91 -1.69 -12.95 0.38
CA LEU A 91 -2.86 -13.44 -0.36
C LEU A 91 -2.47 -14.48 -1.41
N ASN A 92 -1.27 -14.38 -1.98
CA ASN A 92 -0.75 -15.37 -2.91
C ASN A 92 -0.35 -16.67 -2.20
N LEU A 93 0.25 -16.59 -1.00
CA LEU A 93 0.51 -17.75 -0.15
C LEU A 93 -0.80 -18.42 0.27
N PHE A 94 -1.80 -17.62 0.67
CA PHE A 94 -3.13 -18.11 0.99
C PHE A 94 -3.80 -18.82 -0.21
N ALA A 95 -3.66 -18.24 -1.42
CA ALA A 95 -4.14 -18.84 -2.66
C ALA A 95 -3.45 -20.19 -2.93
N ARG A 96 -2.15 -20.29 -2.70
CA ARG A 96 -1.37 -21.50 -2.94
C ARG A 96 -1.78 -22.63 -1.98
N ASP A 97 -1.83 -22.32 -0.68
CA ASP A 97 -1.83 -23.33 0.38
C ASP A 97 -3.23 -23.65 0.93
N PHE A 98 -4.16 -22.71 0.86
CA PHE A 98 -5.46 -22.84 1.53
C PHE A 98 -6.68 -22.68 0.63
N THR A 99 -6.48 -22.45 -0.67
CA THR A 99 -7.59 -22.25 -1.62
C THR A 99 -7.74 -23.47 -2.52
N ASP A 100 -8.98 -23.89 -2.74
CA ASP A 100 -9.30 -24.92 -3.74
C ASP A 100 -9.12 -24.32 -5.14
N ARG A 101 -8.02 -24.72 -5.80
CA ARG A 101 -7.64 -24.26 -7.14
C ARG A 101 -8.01 -25.26 -8.23
N ALA A 102 -8.62 -26.39 -7.88
CA ALA A 102 -9.05 -27.40 -8.85
C ALA A 102 -10.41 -27.01 -9.44
N MET A 103 -10.42 -26.35 -10.59
CA MET A 103 -11.64 -25.94 -11.28
C MET A 103 -11.65 -26.43 -12.72
N GLY A 104 -12.74 -27.11 -13.13
CA GLY A 104 -12.90 -27.56 -14.52
C GLY A 104 -11.88 -28.61 -14.99
N GLY A 105 -11.37 -29.45 -14.08
CA GLY A 105 -10.45 -30.55 -14.38
C GLY A 105 -8.97 -30.17 -14.46
N TRP A 106 -8.61 -28.93 -14.12
CA TRP A 106 -7.22 -28.47 -14.04
C TRP A 106 -7.01 -27.59 -12.79
N GLU A 107 -5.75 -27.37 -12.43
CA GLU A 107 -5.38 -26.58 -11.26
C GLU A 107 -4.96 -25.16 -11.69
N ILE A 108 -5.68 -24.15 -11.22
CA ILE A 108 -5.36 -22.74 -11.48
C ILE A 108 -4.09 -22.35 -10.74
N PRO A 109 -3.06 -21.79 -11.39
CA PRO A 109 -1.88 -21.26 -10.68
C PRO A 109 -2.26 -20.16 -9.68
N ALA A 110 -1.75 -20.24 -8.45
CA ALA A 110 -2.02 -19.24 -7.41
C ALA A 110 -1.69 -17.79 -7.86
N THR A 111 -0.65 -17.63 -8.68
CA THR A 111 -0.23 -16.32 -9.21
C THR A 111 -1.27 -15.68 -10.15
N TRP A 112 -2.15 -16.47 -10.77
CA TRP A 112 -3.19 -15.92 -11.65
C TRP A 112 -4.26 -15.15 -10.89
N PHE A 113 -4.42 -15.39 -9.58
CA PHE A 113 -5.32 -14.60 -8.75
C PHE A 113 -4.92 -13.13 -8.69
N GLN A 114 -3.64 -12.79 -8.89
CA GLN A 114 -3.20 -11.39 -8.95
C GLN A 114 -3.78 -10.65 -10.16
N SER A 115 -4.06 -11.36 -11.26
CA SER A 115 -4.71 -10.76 -12.44
C SER A 115 -6.15 -10.30 -12.18
N VAL A 116 -6.79 -10.80 -11.11
CA VAL A 116 -8.15 -10.39 -10.70
C VAL A 116 -8.18 -8.89 -10.35
N ASN A 117 -7.14 -8.37 -9.70
CA ASN A 117 -7.04 -6.93 -9.44
C ASN A 117 -7.01 -6.14 -10.76
N SER A 118 -6.13 -6.51 -11.71
CA SER A 118 -6.04 -5.81 -13.00
C SER A 118 -7.35 -5.87 -13.78
N PHE A 119 -8.05 -7.02 -13.76
CA PHE A 119 -9.38 -7.15 -14.34
C PHE A 119 -10.37 -6.15 -13.73
N PHE A 120 -10.45 -6.07 -12.39
CA PHE A 120 -11.35 -5.14 -11.72
C PHE A 120 -10.97 -3.68 -11.96
N ILE A 121 -9.69 -3.33 -12.06
CA ILE A 121 -9.28 -1.97 -12.44
C ILE A 121 -9.85 -1.62 -13.82
N ILE A 122 -9.69 -2.48 -14.81
CA ILE A 122 -10.19 -2.23 -16.19
C ILE A 122 -11.71 -2.03 -16.20
N VAL A 123 -12.45 -2.86 -15.46
CA VAL A 123 -13.91 -2.82 -15.44
C VAL A 123 -14.45 -1.66 -14.60
N LEU A 124 -13.86 -1.40 -13.43
CA LEU A 124 -14.39 -0.44 -12.45
C LEU A 124 -13.81 0.96 -12.61
N ALA A 125 -12.64 1.17 -13.22
CA ALA A 125 -12.07 2.50 -13.39
C ALA A 125 -13.01 3.47 -14.14
N PRO A 126 -13.67 3.09 -15.26
CA PRO A 126 -14.66 3.95 -15.92
C PRO A 126 -15.86 4.27 -15.01
N VAL A 127 -16.29 3.31 -14.18
CA VAL A 127 -17.41 3.47 -13.24
C VAL A 127 -17.05 4.47 -12.15
N PHE A 128 -15.87 4.35 -11.53
CA PHE A 128 -15.39 5.28 -10.52
C PHE A 128 -15.12 6.67 -11.10
N ALA A 129 -14.57 6.77 -12.32
CA ALA A 129 -14.43 8.04 -13.01
C ALA A 129 -15.79 8.72 -13.26
N ALA A 130 -16.79 7.97 -13.71
CA ALA A 130 -18.16 8.46 -13.88
C ALA A 130 -18.81 8.87 -12.55
N LEU A 131 -18.60 8.09 -11.48
CA LEU A 131 -19.10 8.38 -10.13
C LEU A 131 -18.55 9.72 -9.61
N TRP A 132 -17.23 9.91 -9.67
CA TRP A 132 -16.60 11.14 -9.16
C TRP A 132 -16.95 12.36 -10.00
N THR A 133 -17.01 12.23 -11.32
CA THR A 133 -17.42 13.33 -12.20
C THR A 133 -18.89 13.70 -12.01
N MET A 134 -19.79 12.71 -11.83
CA MET A 134 -21.19 12.95 -11.50
C MET A 134 -21.35 13.67 -10.16
N LEU A 135 -20.63 13.24 -9.13
CA LEU A 135 -20.65 13.89 -7.81
C LEU A 135 -20.11 15.32 -7.88
N GLY A 136 -19.05 15.55 -8.65
CA GLY A 136 -18.52 16.89 -8.91
C GLY A 136 -19.53 17.82 -9.62
N LYS A 137 -20.27 17.32 -10.61
CA LYS A 137 -21.34 18.07 -11.30
C LYS A 137 -22.54 18.42 -10.41
N ARG A 138 -22.70 17.75 -9.26
CA ARG A 138 -23.80 17.97 -8.31
C ARG A 138 -23.36 18.75 -7.07
N ASP A 139 -22.20 19.42 -7.12
CA ASP A 139 -21.57 20.11 -5.98
C ASP A 139 -21.39 19.22 -4.74
N ARG A 140 -21.26 17.90 -4.94
CA ARG A 140 -21.00 16.89 -3.90
C ARG A 140 -19.63 16.25 -4.09
N ASP A 141 -18.64 17.03 -4.55
CA ASP A 141 -17.29 16.49 -4.70
C ASP A 141 -16.73 16.11 -3.33
N LEU A 142 -16.27 14.86 -3.23
CA LEU A 142 -15.60 14.39 -2.03
C LEU A 142 -14.17 14.90 -2.04
N SER A 143 -13.82 15.67 -1.00
CA SER A 143 -12.44 16.08 -0.73
C SER A 143 -11.48 14.90 -0.74
N SER A 144 -10.22 15.10 -1.16
CA SER A 144 -9.21 14.03 -1.20
C SER A 144 -9.13 13.17 0.07
N PRO A 145 -9.14 13.74 1.30
CA PRO A 145 -9.11 12.92 2.52
C PRO A 145 -10.33 12.00 2.67
N ALA A 146 -11.51 12.44 2.21
CA ALA A 146 -12.73 11.62 2.27
C ALA A 146 -12.66 10.45 1.28
N LYS A 147 -12.10 10.66 0.09
CA LYS A 147 -11.84 9.60 -0.89
C LYS A 147 -10.80 8.59 -0.37
N PHE A 148 -9.76 9.07 0.32
CA PHE A 148 -8.80 8.21 1.03
C PHE A 148 -9.46 7.40 2.16
N THR A 149 -10.36 8.00 2.94
CA THR A 149 -11.11 7.28 3.98
C THR A 149 -11.91 6.12 3.38
N TRP A 150 -12.63 6.34 2.27
CA TRP A 150 -13.30 5.25 1.55
C TRP A 150 -12.31 4.20 1.03
N GLY A 151 -11.14 4.64 0.54
CA GLY A 151 -10.03 3.77 0.17
C GLY A 151 -9.65 2.78 1.28
N LEU A 152 -9.40 3.31 2.48
CA LEU A 152 -9.02 2.54 3.67
C LEU A 152 -10.15 1.63 4.15
N ILE A 153 -11.41 2.08 4.11
CA ILE A 153 -12.56 1.26 4.49
C ILE A 153 -12.69 0.04 3.56
N PHE A 154 -12.63 0.25 2.24
CA PHE A 154 -12.75 -0.85 1.28
C PHE A 154 -11.60 -1.85 1.40
N ALA A 155 -10.36 -1.39 1.56
CA ALA A 155 -9.23 -2.27 1.85
C ALA A 155 -9.45 -3.05 3.17
N GLY A 156 -9.91 -2.37 4.22
CA GLY A 156 -10.20 -2.99 5.52
C GLY A 156 -11.28 -4.07 5.42
N LEU A 157 -12.34 -3.82 4.65
CA LEU A 157 -13.38 -4.81 4.35
C LEU A 157 -12.82 -6.00 3.56
N GLY A 158 -11.90 -5.76 2.62
CA GLY A 158 -11.24 -6.81 1.85
C GLY A 158 -10.46 -7.79 2.74
N PHE A 159 -9.74 -7.27 3.75
CA PHE A 159 -9.06 -8.11 4.74
C PHE A 159 -10.02 -8.71 5.76
N ALA A 160 -11.03 -7.98 6.20
CA ALA A 160 -12.05 -8.48 7.13
C ALA A 160 -12.80 -9.69 6.55
N LEU A 161 -13.06 -9.67 5.24
CA LEU A 161 -13.66 -10.79 4.52
C LEU A 161 -12.78 -12.06 4.57
N MET A 162 -11.46 -11.92 4.53
CA MET A 162 -10.51 -13.04 4.59
C MET A 162 -10.36 -13.65 5.99
N ILE A 163 -10.81 -12.97 7.05
CA ILE A 163 -10.80 -13.51 8.42
C ILE A 163 -11.70 -14.75 8.53
N ILE A 164 -12.83 -14.76 7.81
CA ILE A 164 -13.80 -15.85 7.84
C ILE A 164 -13.18 -17.18 7.34
N PRO A 165 -12.67 -17.26 6.10
CA PRO A 165 -12.05 -18.49 5.62
C PRO A 165 -10.77 -18.84 6.42
N ALA A 166 -9.98 -17.85 6.85
CA ALA A 166 -8.79 -18.10 7.67
C ALA A 166 -9.13 -18.84 8.99
N ASN A 167 -10.17 -18.42 9.71
CA ASN A 167 -10.61 -19.12 10.92
C ASN A 167 -11.19 -20.50 10.63
N ALA A 168 -11.88 -20.68 9.49
CA ALA A 168 -12.38 -22.00 9.09
C ALA A 168 -11.24 -23.00 8.84
N ILE A 169 -10.15 -22.55 8.23
CA ILE A 169 -8.94 -23.35 8.01
C ILE A 169 -8.33 -23.77 9.36
N VAL A 170 -8.17 -22.82 10.29
CA VAL A 170 -7.68 -23.12 11.65
C VAL A 170 -8.57 -24.14 12.35
N ALA A 171 -9.90 -23.96 12.30
CA ALA A 171 -10.85 -24.87 12.94
C ALA A 171 -10.80 -26.29 12.34
N SER A 172 -10.41 -26.43 11.07
CA SER A 172 -10.22 -27.73 10.39
C SER A 172 -8.85 -28.37 10.61
N GLY A 173 -7.96 -27.72 11.38
CA GLY A 173 -6.57 -28.15 11.53
C GLY A 173 -5.76 -28.05 10.22
N GLY A 174 -6.14 -27.16 9.31
CA GLY A 174 -5.44 -26.93 8.05
C GLY A 174 -5.84 -27.86 6.89
N SER A 175 -6.77 -28.79 7.11
CA SER A 175 -7.20 -29.76 6.09
C SER A 175 -8.23 -29.20 5.09
N LEU A 176 -8.91 -28.11 5.45
CA LEU A 176 -9.92 -27.46 4.60
C LEU A 176 -9.28 -26.54 3.57
N LEU A 177 -9.58 -26.79 2.29
CA LEU A 177 -9.39 -25.82 1.22
C LEU A 177 -10.65 -24.96 1.06
N VAL A 178 -10.49 -23.64 1.00
CA VAL A 178 -11.60 -22.69 0.88
C VAL A 178 -11.85 -22.29 -0.57
N SER A 179 -13.07 -21.80 -0.83
CA SER A 179 -13.46 -21.35 -2.16
C SER A 179 -12.62 -20.17 -2.66
N PRO A 180 -12.20 -20.16 -3.93
CA PRO A 180 -11.43 -19.06 -4.54
C PRO A 180 -12.20 -17.72 -4.57
N TRP A 181 -13.52 -17.76 -4.44
CA TRP A 181 -14.36 -16.56 -4.41
C TRP A 181 -14.10 -15.64 -3.21
N TRP A 182 -13.55 -16.16 -2.10
CA TRP A 182 -13.10 -15.33 -0.98
C TRP A 182 -11.97 -14.38 -1.40
N LEU A 183 -10.97 -14.90 -2.12
CA LEU A 183 -9.88 -14.09 -2.66
C LEU A 183 -10.40 -13.11 -3.71
N VAL A 184 -11.25 -13.55 -4.63
CA VAL A 184 -11.85 -12.67 -5.64
C VAL A 184 -12.63 -11.52 -4.98
N GLY A 185 -13.41 -11.80 -3.94
CA GLY A 185 -14.12 -10.78 -3.16
C GLY A 185 -13.19 -9.81 -2.43
N SER A 186 -12.09 -10.32 -1.87
CA SER A 186 -11.06 -9.47 -1.25
C SER A 186 -10.38 -8.55 -2.27
N TYR A 187 -9.97 -9.08 -3.42
CA TYR A 187 -9.38 -8.29 -4.52
C TYR A 187 -10.36 -7.25 -5.06
N PHE A 188 -11.65 -7.60 -5.20
CA PHE A 188 -12.69 -6.66 -5.61
C PHE A 188 -12.77 -5.46 -4.66
N LEU A 189 -12.87 -5.71 -3.35
CA LEU A 189 -12.95 -4.65 -2.33
C LEU A 189 -11.67 -3.82 -2.30
N GLN A 190 -10.50 -4.45 -2.32
CA GLN A 190 -9.22 -3.73 -2.35
C GLN A 190 -9.09 -2.84 -3.60
N THR A 191 -9.56 -3.31 -4.76
CA THR A 191 -9.54 -2.54 -6.01
C THR A 191 -10.48 -1.33 -5.93
N MET A 192 -11.68 -1.47 -5.34
CA MET A 192 -12.54 -0.31 -5.06
C MET A 192 -11.83 0.71 -4.17
N GLY A 193 -11.03 0.24 -3.20
CA GLY A 193 -10.22 1.09 -2.35
C GLY A 193 -9.13 1.85 -3.14
N GLU A 194 -8.43 1.14 -4.03
CA GLU A 194 -7.39 1.70 -4.89
C GLU A 194 -7.93 2.78 -5.82
N LEU A 195 -9.07 2.52 -6.47
CA LEU A 195 -9.74 3.46 -7.37
C LEU A 195 -10.29 4.70 -6.64
N SER A 196 -10.46 4.62 -5.32
CA SER A 196 -10.83 5.75 -4.47
C SER A 196 -9.60 6.60 -4.09
N LEU A 197 -8.46 5.97 -3.81
CA LEU A 197 -7.27 6.62 -3.25
C LEU A 197 -6.26 7.07 -4.31
N SER A 198 -5.91 6.20 -5.26
CA SER A 198 -4.77 6.37 -6.17
C SER A 198 -4.87 7.63 -7.06
N PRO A 199 -5.99 7.90 -7.77
CA PRO A 199 -6.08 9.06 -8.67
C PRO A 199 -5.97 10.40 -7.93
N VAL A 200 -6.54 10.48 -6.72
CA VAL A 200 -6.55 11.71 -5.93
C VAL A 200 -5.31 11.89 -5.08
N GLY A 201 -4.59 10.81 -4.77
CA GLY A 201 -3.31 10.86 -4.05
C GLY A 201 -2.28 11.67 -4.82
N LEU A 202 -1.96 11.24 -6.04
CA LEU A 202 -0.97 11.93 -6.87
C LEU A 202 -1.38 13.37 -7.21
N SER A 203 -2.68 13.61 -7.47
CA SER A 203 -3.19 14.97 -7.69
C SER A 203 -3.05 15.85 -6.45
N SER A 204 -3.18 15.30 -5.23
CA SER A 204 -3.05 16.09 -4.00
C SER A 204 -1.58 16.40 -3.72
N MET A 205 -0.68 15.43 -3.95
CA MET A 205 0.76 15.61 -3.82
C MET A 205 1.32 16.68 -4.75
N THR A 206 0.71 16.89 -5.91
CA THR A 206 1.11 17.95 -6.85
C THR A 206 0.47 19.30 -6.51
N LYS A 207 -0.84 19.35 -6.26
CA LYS A 207 -1.58 20.60 -6.03
C LYS A 207 -1.30 21.27 -4.69
N LEU A 208 -1.01 20.49 -3.65
CA LEU A 208 -0.76 21.01 -2.30
C LEU A 208 0.73 21.30 -2.04
N SER A 209 1.60 20.90 -2.96
CA SER A 209 3.04 21.07 -2.77
C SER A 209 3.47 22.52 -2.93
N PRO A 210 4.33 23.03 -2.02
CA PRO A 210 5.03 24.28 -2.27
C PRO A 210 5.84 24.19 -3.56
N ARG A 211 5.90 25.27 -4.35
CA ARG A 211 6.55 25.28 -5.68
C ARG A 211 8.00 24.77 -5.65
N LYS A 212 8.72 25.06 -4.56
CA LYS A 212 10.10 24.62 -4.32
C LYS A 212 10.26 23.11 -4.14
N TYR A 213 9.20 22.41 -3.70
CA TYR A 213 9.26 21.02 -3.25
C TYR A 213 8.43 20.03 -4.08
N VAL A 214 7.74 20.47 -5.15
CA VAL A 214 6.81 19.63 -5.94
C VAL A 214 7.42 18.28 -6.35
N GLY A 215 8.63 18.28 -6.93
CA GLY A 215 9.29 17.04 -7.35
C GLY A 215 9.66 16.13 -6.18
N GLN A 216 10.07 16.70 -5.04
CA GLN A 216 10.42 15.92 -3.85
C GLN A 216 9.18 15.31 -3.19
N MET A 217 8.06 16.03 -3.19
CA MET A 217 6.78 15.55 -2.67
C MET A 217 6.20 14.41 -3.52
N MET A 218 6.42 14.42 -4.84
CA MET A 218 6.15 13.27 -5.69
C MET A 218 7.06 12.08 -5.35
N GLY A 219 8.34 12.32 -5.06
CA GLY A 219 9.26 11.28 -4.58
C GLY A 219 8.78 10.64 -3.26
N ILE A 220 8.29 11.45 -2.33
CA ILE A 220 7.70 10.98 -1.08
C ILE A 220 6.43 10.15 -1.29
N TRP A 221 5.60 10.47 -2.29
CA TRP A 221 4.46 9.62 -2.64
C TRP A 221 4.90 8.18 -2.96
N PHE A 222 5.94 8.02 -3.79
CA PHE A 222 6.49 6.70 -4.12
C PHE A 222 7.25 6.05 -2.96
N LEU A 223 7.80 6.86 -2.05
CA LEU A 223 8.38 6.36 -0.80
C LEU A 223 7.30 5.66 0.06
N ALA A 224 6.06 6.17 0.08
CA ALA A 224 4.95 5.53 0.80
C ALA A 224 4.67 4.12 0.25
N THR A 225 4.63 3.99 -1.08
CA THR A 225 4.48 2.69 -1.76
C THR A 225 5.64 1.75 -1.47
N SER A 226 6.88 2.27 -1.42
CA SER A 226 8.08 1.48 -1.10
C SER A 226 8.03 0.94 0.34
N VAL A 227 7.65 1.78 1.30
CA VAL A 227 7.43 1.36 2.70
C VAL A 227 6.31 0.34 2.78
N GLY A 228 5.20 0.55 2.05
CA GLY A 228 4.08 -0.39 1.97
C GLY A 228 4.53 -1.77 1.48
N ASN A 229 5.28 -1.84 0.39
CA ASN A 229 5.83 -3.08 -0.15
C ASN A 229 6.75 -3.80 0.84
N LEU A 230 7.63 -3.08 1.55
CA LEU A 230 8.50 -3.68 2.57
C LEU A 230 7.69 -4.26 3.74
N ILE A 231 6.70 -3.51 4.26
CA ILE A 231 5.83 -4.00 5.33
C ILE A 231 5.05 -5.22 4.86
N ALA A 232 4.48 -5.18 3.66
CA ALA A 232 3.74 -6.31 3.09
C ALA A 232 4.62 -7.56 2.87
N GLY A 233 5.90 -7.37 2.55
CA GLY A 233 6.89 -8.45 2.48
C GLY A 233 7.15 -9.09 3.85
N LEU A 234 7.41 -8.27 4.86
CA LEU A 234 7.71 -8.73 6.23
C LEU A 234 6.50 -9.39 6.90
N VAL A 235 5.31 -8.81 6.72
CA VAL A 235 4.05 -9.36 7.24
C VAL A 235 3.61 -10.58 6.41
N GLY A 236 3.88 -10.56 5.10
CA GLY A 236 3.71 -11.67 4.16
C GLY A 236 4.16 -13.03 4.66
N GLY A 237 5.34 -13.06 5.30
CA GLY A 237 5.94 -14.29 5.84
C GLY A 237 5.19 -14.94 7.00
N ARG A 238 4.09 -14.36 7.50
CA ARG A 238 3.26 -14.93 8.57
C ARG A 238 2.08 -15.76 8.07
N VAL A 239 1.94 -15.94 6.75
CA VAL A 239 1.01 -16.92 6.18
C VAL A 239 1.79 -18.21 5.99
N ASP A 240 1.69 -19.10 6.99
CA ASP A 240 2.47 -20.32 7.08
C ASP A 240 1.55 -21.54 7.37
N PRO A 241 1.56 -22.59 6.51
CA PRO A 241 0.86 -23.84 6.78
C PRO A 241 1.26 -24.53 8.10
N GLU A 242 2.48 -24.31 8.58
CA GLU A 242 2.96 -24.88 9.85
C GLU A 242 2.46 -24.10 11.08
N ASN A 243 2.02 -22.84 10.88
CA ASN A 243 1.49 -22.00 11.95
C ASN A 243 0.19 -21.30 11.54
N LEU A 244 -0.86 -22.11 11.43
CA LEU A 244 -2.18 -21.70 10.94
C LEU A 244 -2.78 -20.49 11.68
N GLN A 245 -2.48 -20.34 12.98
CA GLN A 245 -3.04 -19.27 13.81
C GLN A 245 -2.55 -17.87 13.40
N GLN A 246 -1.38 -17.76 12.77
CA GLN A 246 -0.84 -16.48 12.33
C GLN A 246 -1.63 -15.85 11.18
N THR A 247 -2.30 -16.67 10.35
CA THR A 247 -3.01 -16.18 9.16
C THR A 247 -4.26 -15.35 9.53
N PRO A 248 -5.19 -15.83 10.39
CA PRO A 248 -6.30 -14.99 10.88
C PRO A 248 -5.83 -13.77 11.67
N GLU A 249 -4.77 -13.89 12.46
CA GLU A 249 -4.21 -12.78 13.24
C GLU A 249 -3.70 -11.66 12.33
N LEU A 250 -2.97 -12.01 11.28
CA LEU A 250 -2.48 -11.07 10.26
C LEU A 250 -3.64 -10.35 9.58
N PHE A 251 -4.66 -11.07 9.12
CA PHE A 251 -5.81 -10.45 8.45
C PHE A 251 -6.62 -9.56 9.41
N THR A 252 -6.79 -9.99 10.66
CA THR A 252 -7.49 -9.22 11.70
C THR A 252 -6.73 -7.94 12.06
N PHE A 253 -5.42 -8.04 12.26
CA PHE A 253 -4.57 -6.87 12.54
C PHE A 253 -4.59 -5.88 11.37
N THR A 254 -4.43 -6.37 10.14
CA THR A 254 -4.44 -5.52 8.93
C THR A 254 -5.79 -4.83 8.75
N ALA A 255 -6.90 -5.56 8.87
CA ALA A 255 -8.25 -4.99 8.80
C ALA A 255 -8.48 -3.95 9.90
N GLY A 256 -8.15 -4.27 11.15
CA GLY A 256 -8.30 -3.37 12.29
C GLY A 256 -7.48 -2.09 12.12
N PHE A 257 -6.23 -2.21 11.69
CA PHE A 257 -5.36 -1.06 11.45
C PHE A 257 -5.87 -0.14 10.33
N LEU A 258 -6.42 -0.72 9.25
CA LEU A 258 -7.08 0.02 8.18
C LEU A 258 -8.32 0.77 8.67
N PHE A 259 -9.19 0.11 9.45
CA PHE A 259 -10.40 0.77 10.00
C PHE A 259 -10.07 1.87 10.99
N VAL A 260 -9.11 1.65 11.90
CA VAL A 260 -8.63 2.69 12.82
C VAL A 260 -8.06 3.88 12.02
N SER A 261 -7.23 3.62 11.01
CA SER A 261 -6.68 4.66 10.15
C SER A 261 -7.77 5.40 9.38
N ALA A 262 -8.81 4.71 8.92
CA ALA A 262 -9.97 5.31 8.26
C ALA A 262 -10.75 6.24 9.21
N ILE A 263 -10.98 5.81 10.45
CA ILE A 263 -11.66 6.63 11.48
C ILE A 263 -10.83 7.86 11.80
N VAL A 264 -9.53 7.70 12.06
CA VAL A 264 -8.62 8.84 12.32
C VAL A 264 -8.66 9.82 11.15
N LEU A 265 -8.54 9.33 9.91
CA LEU A 265 -8.58 10.20 8.74
C LEU A 265 -9.95 10.87 8.57
N ALA A 266 -11.04 10.17 8.86
CA ALA A 266 -12.40 10.71 8.82
C ALA A 266 -12.58 11.89 9.78
N LEU A 267 -12.07 11.76 11.01
CA LEU A 267 -12.06 12.84 12.00
C LEU A 267 -11.22 14.04 11.55
N LEU A 268 -10.15 13.78 10.78
CA LEU A 268 -9.27 14.81 10.24
C LEU A 268 -9.81 15.48 8.96
N ILE A 269 -10.91 15.01 8.35
CA ILE A 269 -11.47 15.62 7.12
C ILE A 269 -11.76 17.11 7.31
N ILE A 270 -12.51 17.46 8.37
CA ILE A 270 -12.92 18.84 8.64
C ILE A 270 -11.71 19.77 8.84
N PRO A 271 -10.74 19.48 9.72
CA PRO A 271 -9.57 20.34 9.89
C PRO A 271 -8.70 20.40 8.63
N ILE A 272 -8.55 19.30 7.87
CA ILE A 272 -7.79 19.28 6.62
C ILE A 272 -8.43 20.20 5.57
N ARG A 273 -9.76 20.16 5.40
CA ARG A 273 -10.46 21.07 4.47
C ARG A 273 -10.23 22.54 4.84
N ARG A 274 -10.28 22.88 6.14
CA ARG A 274 -9.99 24.24 6.62
C ARG A 274 -8.53 24.64 6.31
N MET A 275 -7.59 23.72 6.42
CA MET A 275 -6.18 23.94 6.09
C MET A 275 -5.94 24.11 4.59
N MET A 276 -6.71 23.45 3.73
CA MET A 276 -6.59 23.57 2.28
C MET A 276 -7.14 24.91 1.73
N GLY A 277 -7.86 25.70 2.54
CA GLY A 277 -8.44 26.97 2.11
C GLY A 277 -9.64 26.82 1.17
N THR A 278 -10.08 25.59 0.90
CA THR A 278 -11.29 25.29 0.13
C THR A 278 -12.50 25.52 1.02
N LYS A 279 -13.17 26.66 0.85
CA LYS A 279 -14.56 26.83 1.28
C LYS A 279 -15.41 26.01 0.31
N HIS A 280 -15.75 24.77 0.68
CA HIS A 280 -16.90 23.94 0.32
C HIS A 280 -16.66 22.50 0.85
#